data_AF-A0A8S2M1P3-F1
#
_entry.id   AF-A0A8S2M1P3-F1
#
_cell.length_a   1.000
_cell.length_b   1.000
_cell.length_c   1.000
_cell.angle_alpha   90.00
_cell.angle_beta   90.00
_cell.angle_gamma   90.00
#
_symmetry.space_group_name_H-M   'P 1'
#
loop_
_entity.id
_entity.type
_entity.pdbx_description
1 polymer ?
#
loop_
_entity_poly.entity_id
_entity_poly.type
_entity_poly.pdbx_seq_one_letter_code
_entity_poly.pdbx_strand_id
1 'polypeptide(L)' 'MMGMAIGYGLGAHVEFRPRSYLEKYPVKNLQGGGTWGLQPGQWTDDTSMALCLAISLILKGDHDAYDQLVRYKWWWKRG' A
#
# COMPACT_ATOMS: atom_id res chain seq x y z
N MET A 1 7.44 8.66 -4.39
CA MET A 1 6.62 7.44 -4.13
C MET A 1 7.41 6.25 -3.60
N MET A 2 8.71 6.07 -3.93
CA MET A 2 9.48 4.89 -3.52
C MET A 2 9.51 4.64 -2.00
N GLY A 3 9.74 5.70 -1.19
CA GLY A 3 9.77 5.57 0.28
C GLY A 3 8.45 5.14 0.90
N MET A 4 7.32 5.55 0.32
CA MET A 4 5.97 5.15 0.77
C MET A 4 5.74 3.66 0.51
N ALA A 5 6.07 3.18 -0.70
CA ALA A 5 5.93 1.76 -1.05
C ALA A 5 6.84 0.86 -0.19
N ILE A 6 8.08 1.29 0.07
CA ILE A 6 9.03 0.54 0.93
C ILE A 6 8.55 0.51 2.39
N GLY A 7 8.16 1.67 2.95
CA GLY A 7 7.64 1.75 4.31
C GLY A 7 6.40 0.88 4.50
N TYR A 8 5.53 0.87 3.49
CA TYR A 8 4.34 0.05 3.51
C TYR A 8 4.65 -1.45 3.43
N GLY A 9 5.51 -1.88 2.51
CA GLY A 9 5.92 -3.28 2.40
C GLY A 9 6.59 -3.82 3.67
N LEU A 10 7.26 -2.97 4.44
CA LEU A 10 7.82 -3.33 5.76
C LEU A 10 6.72 -3.48 6.83
N GLY A 11 5.73 -2.58 6.84
CA GLY A 11 4.65 -2.57 7.83
C GLY A 11 3.57 -3.62 7.59
N ALA A 12 3.22 -3.90 6.33
CA ALA A 12 2.14 -4.79 5.96
C ALA A 12 2.31 -6.22 6.51
N HIS A 13 3.55 -6.68 6.68
CA HIS A 13 3.83 -8.01 7.20
C HIS A 13 3.51 -8.17 8.70
N VAL A 14 3.42 -7.06 9.44
CA VAL A 14 3.14 -7.03 10.88
C VAL A 14 1.83 -6.34 11.22
N GLU A 15 1.02 -6.03 10.21
CA GLU A 15 -0.27 -5.41 10.41
C GLU A 15 -1.13 -6.23 11.38
N PHE A 16 -1.77 -5.54 12.35
CA PHE A 16 -2.56 -6.12 13.43
C PHE A 16 -1.81 -6.99 14.46
N ARG A 17 -0.47 -6.99 14.45
CA ARG A 17 0.34 -7.65 15.50
C ARG A 17 0.51 -6.74 16.72
N PRO A 18 0.50 -7.28 17.94
CA PRO A 18 0.75 -6.49 19.14
C PRO A 18 2.21 -6.02 19.20
N ARG A 19 2.48 -4.94 19.92
CA ARG A 19 3.85 -4.40 20.04
C ARG A 19 4.86 -5.42 20.59
N SER A 20 4.43 -6.27 21.53
CA SER A 20 5.26 -7.35 22.09
C SER A 20 5.72 -8.37 21.05
N TYR A 21 4.96 -8.58 19.97
CA TYR A 21 5.39 -9.42 18.85
C TYR A 21 6.60 -8.81 18.13
N LEU A 22 6.62 -7.49 17.94
CA LEU A 22 7.70 -6.76 17.27
C LEU A 22 8.98 -6.70 18.10
N GLU A 23 8.86 -6.70 19.43
CA GLU A 23 10.01 -6.80 20.32
C GLU A 23 10.74 -8.14 20.17
N LYS A 24 9.97 -9.22 19.99
CA LYS A 24 10.51 -10.57 19.78
C LYS A 24 10.95 -10.83 18.33
N TYR A 25 10.23 -10.25 17.36
CA TYR A 25 10.44 -10.44 15.92
C TYR A 25 10.55 -9.08 15.21
N PRO A 26 11.68 -8.36 15.38
CA PRO A 26 11.86 -7.06 14.77
C PRO A 26 11.88 -7.14 13.23
N VAL A 27 11.20 -6.19 12.58
CA VAL A 27 11.21 -6.04 11.12
C VAL A 27 12.59 -5.57 10.68
N LYS A 28 13.28 -6.37 9.87
CA LYS A 28 14.63 -6.04 9.38
C LYS A 28 14.70 -5.91 7.86
N ASN A 29 13.87 -6.67 7.15
CA ASN A 29 13.86 -6.76 5.69
C ASN A 29 12.41 -6.89 5.19
N LEU A 30 12.20 -6.71 3.88
CA LEU A 30 10.95 -6.99 3.17
C LEU A 30 10.71 -8.50 3.11
N GLN A 31 10.06 -9.06 4.13
CA GLN A 31 9.92 -10.51 4.31
C GLN A 31 8.64 -11.10 3.70
N GLY A 32 7.65 -10.28 3.33
CA GLY A 32 6.31 -10.78 2.98
C GLY A 32 5.61 -11.46 4.17
N GLY A 33 4.55 -12.22 3.89
CA GLY A 33 3.70 -12.88 4.88
C GLY A 33 2.64 -11.95 5.47
N GLY A 34 2.49 -11.99 6.80
CA GLY A 34 1.52 -11.17 7.51
C GLY A 34 0.07 -11.60 7.32
N THR A 35 -0.85 -10.71 7.70
CA THR A 35 -2.30 -10.95 7.72
C THR A 35 -2.84 -11.36 6.35
N TRP A 36 -2.23 -10.85 5.28
CA TRP A 36 -2.68 -11.02 3.90
C TRP A 36 -1.84 -12.01 3.09
N GLY A 37 -0.84 -12.66 3.70
CA GLY A 37 0.00 -13.67 3.02
C GLY A 37 0.80 -13.11 1.83
N LEU A 38 1.32 -11.88 1.96
CA LEU A 38 1.99 -11.17 0.87
C LEU A 38 3.30 -11.84 0.44
N GLN A 39 3.66 -11.74 -0.83
CA GLN A 39 5.03 -12.03 -1.27
C GLN A 39 5.97 -10.88 -0.88
N PRO A 40 7.27 -11.14 -0.69
CA PRO A 40 8.26 -10.10 -0.46
C PRO A 40 8.17 -8.97 -1.49
N GLY A 41 8.01 -7.73 -1.01
CA GLY A 41 7.91 -6.54 -1.87
C GLY A 41 6.51 -6.22 -2.40
N GLN A 42 5.49 -7.05 -2.13
CA GLN A 42 4.11 -6.68 -2.39
C GLN A 42 3.63 -5.61 -1.39
N TRP A 43 2.79 -4.72 -1.89
CA TRP A 43 2.11 -3.66 -1.16
C TRP A 43 0.59 -3.86 -1.26
N THR A 44 -0.20 -3.19 -0.41
CA THR A 44 -1.68 -3.31 -0.43
C THR A 44 -2.34 -2.01 -0.91
N ASP A 45 -3.51 -1.72 -0.36
CA ASP A 45 -4.37 -0.57 -0.62
C ASP A 45 -3.68 0.78 -0.52
N ASP A 46 -2.85 1.06 0.50
CA ASP A 46 -2.20 2.37 0.65
C ASP A 46 -1.38 2.78 -0.60
N THR A 47 -0.54 1.86 -1.09
CA THR A 47 0.26 2.12 -2.30
C THR A 47 -0.64 2.16 -3.55
N SER A 48 -1.67 1.32 -3.59
CA SER A 48 -2.60 1.25 -4.72
C SER A 48 -3.46 2.53 -4.85
N MET A 49 -3.92 3.09 -3.73
CA MET A 49 -4.65 4.36 -3.67
C MET A 49 -3.73 5.53 -4.01
N ALA A 50 -2.50 5.55 -3.50
CA ALA A 50 -1.52 6.57 -3.87
C ALA A 50 -1.21 6.55 -5.38
N LEU A 51 -1.12 5.37 -6.00
CA LEU A 51 -0.96 5.24 -7.45
C LEU A 51 -2.20 5.75 -8.20
N CYS A 52 -3.40 5.41 -7.75
CA CYS A 52 -4.64 5.91 -8.36
C CYS A 52 -4.71 7.45 -8.34
N LEU A 53 -4.35 8.08 -7.22
CA LEU A 53 -4.26 9.54 -7.10
C LEU A 53 -3.18 10.11 -8.05
N ALA A 54 -1.97 9.55 -8.04
CA ALA A 54 -0.88 10.02 -8.89
C ALA A 54 -1.25 9.96 -10.39
N ILE A 55 -1.88 8.86 -10.81
CA ILE A 55 -2.35 8.70 -12.20
C ILE A 55 -3.41 9.75 -12.54
N SER A 56 -4.35 10.03 -11.63
CA SER A 56 -5.38 11.07 -11.84
C SER A 56 -4.76 12.44 -12.05
N LEU A 57 -3.81 12.83 -11.19
CA LEU A 57 -3.12 14.12 -11.28
C LEU A 57 -2.33 14.25 -12.59
N ILE A 58 -1.61 13.21 -12.99
CA ILE A 58 -0.81 13.22 -14.22
C ILE A 58 -1.70 13.34 -15.47
N LEU A 59 -2.78 12.57 -15.54
CA LEU A 59 -3.64 12.54 -16.73
C LEU A 59 -4.54 13.77 -16.86
N LYS A 60 -4.90 14.40 -15.75
CA LYS A 60 -5.78 15.58 -15.74
C LYS A 60 -5.02 16.89 -15.73
N GLY A 61 -3.76 16.89 -15.30
CA GLY A 61 -2.97 18.10 -15.11
C GLY A 61 -3.45 18.97 -13.94
N ASP A 62 -4.44 18.50 -13.17
CA ASP A 62 -5.02 19.16 -12.00
C ASP A 62 -5.72 18.12 -11.11
N HIS A 63 -6.21 18.55 -9.95
CA HIS A 63 -7.01 17.75 -9.04
C HIS A 63 -8.45 17.59 -9.56
N ASP A 64 -8.74 16.44 -10.15
CA ASP A 64 -10.08 15.98 -10.53
C ASP A 64 -10.58 14.91 -9.56
N ALA A 65 -11.41 15.32 -8.59
CA ALA A 65 -11.95 14.43 -7.57
C ALA A 65 -12.84 13.31 -8.16
N TYR A 66 -13.53 13.57 -9.27
CA TYR A 66 -14.39 12.57 -9.89
C TYR A 66 -13.56 11.47 -10.55
N ASP A 67 -12.53 11.84 -11.30
CA ASP A 67 -11.60 10.88 -11.93
C ASP A 67 -10.87 10.03 -10.88
N GLN A 68 -10.43 10.65 -9.79
CA GLN A 68 -9.79 9.96 -8.67
C GLN A 68 -10.73 8.91 -8.04
N LEU A 69 -11.98 9.27 -7.76
CA LEU A 69 -12.99 8.35 -7.21
C LEU A 69 -13.31 7.20 -8.16
N VAL A 70 -13.38 7.48 -9.47
CA VAL A 70 -13.58 6.44 -10.48
C VAL A 70 -12.42 5.43 -10.45
N ARG A 71 -11.17 5.89 -10.34
CA ARG A 71 -10.00 5.01 -10.25
C ARG A 71 -9.99 4.18 -8.98
N TYR A 72 -10.34 4.76 -7.84
CA TYR A 72 -10.49 4.01 -6.58
C TYR A 72 -11.54 2.91 -6.71
N LYS A 73 -12.69 3.23 -7.32
CA LYS A 73 -13.75 2.25 -7.56
C LYS A 73 -13.30 1.14 -8.52
N TRP A 74 -12.48 1.47 -9.53
CA TRP A 74 -11.90 0.48 -10.43
C TRP A 74 -10.93 -0.45 -9.71
N TRP A 75 -10.02 0.11 -8.91
CA TRP A 75 -9.09 -0.68 -8.09
C TRP A 75 -9.85 -1.59 -7.13
N TRP A 76 -10.84 -1.07 -6.39
CA TRP A 76 -11.62 -1.89 -5.47
C TRP A 76 -12.34 -3.08 -6.15
N LYS A 77 -12.76 -2.93 -7.40
CA LYS A 77 -13.49 -3.97 -8.14
C LYS A 77 -12.60 -4.98 -8.86
N ARG A 78 -11.35 -4.64 -9.18
CA ARG A 78 -10.51 -5.41 -10.13
C ARG A 78 -9.05 -5.54 -9.73
N GLY A 79 -8.62 -4.80 -8.70
CA GLY A 79 -7.26 -4.81 -8.18
C GLY A 79 -7.01 -5.94 -7.19
#